data_AF-X1RU60-F1
#
_entry.id   AF-X1RU60-F1
#
_cell.length_a   1.000
_cell.length_b   1.000
_cell.length_c   1.000
_cell.angle_alpha   90.00
_cell.angle_beta   90.00
_cell.angle_gamma   90.00
#
_symmetry.space_group_name_H-M   'P 1'
#
loop_
_entity.id
_entity.type
_entity.pdbx_description
1 polymer ?
#
loop_
_entity_poly.entity_id
_entity_poly.type
_entity_poly.pdbx_seq_one_letter_code
_entity_poly.pdbx_strand_id
1 'polypeptide(L)' 'MADEVTIELKNPPGEAENWSLSLTDWDITVPIRFIGWNGKERLDIAEAATFEIPSGLNFPLCVISLQITKWNEARTAL' A
#
# COMPACT_ATOMS: atom_id res chain seq x y z
N MET A 1 -13.86 1.29 17.95
CA MET A 1 -12.61 0.97 17.24
C MET A 1 -12.87 1.24 15.77
N ALA A 2 -11.91 1.82 15.05
CA ALA A 2 -11.99 1.87 13.59
C ALA A 2 -11.71 0.47 13.05
N ASP A 3 -12.32 0.11 11.92
CA ASP A 3 -11.97 -1.11 11.21
C ASP A 3 -10.61 -0.90 10.52
N GLU A 4 -9.76 -1.93 10.49
CA GLU A 4 -8.41 -1.84 9.94
C GLU A 4 -8.12 -3.00 8.99
N VAL A 5 -7.31 -2.74 7.97
CA VAL A 5 -6.79 -3.76 7.05
C VAL A 5 -5.28 -3.65 6.98
N THR A 6 -4.61 -4.77 7.23
CA THR A 6 -3.15 -4.90 7.06
C THR A 6 -2.85 -5.80 5.85
N ILE A 7 -1.94 -5.34 4.99
CA ILE A 7 -1.50 -6.04 3.78
C ILE A 7 0.01 -6.24 3.86
N GLU A 8 0.44 -7.48 3.63
CA GLU A 8 1.84 -7.88 3.60
C GLU A 8 2.18 -8.54 2.25
N LEU A 9 3.41 -8.30 1.76
CA LEU A 9 3.92 -9.03 0.61
C LEU A 9 4.50 -10.37 1.06
N LYS A 10 4.03 -11.47 0.46
CA LYS A 10 4.57 -12.81 0.73
C LYS A 10 5.49 -13.23 -0.41
N ASN A 11 6.76 -13.49 -0.08
CA ASN A 11 7.82 -13.82 -1.04
C ASN A 11 7.95 -12.78 -2.17
N PRO A 12 8.23 -11.51 -1.85
CA PRO A 12 8.43 -10.49 -2.88
C PRO A 12 9.60 -10.84 -3.80
N PRO A 13 9.66 -10.30 -5.03
CA PRO A 13 10.81 -10.48 -5.91
C PRO A 13 12.11 -10.11 -5.20
N GLY A 14 13.11 -10.99 -5.22
CA GLY A 14 14.32 -10.82 -4.40
C GLY A 14 15.19 -9.61 -4.78
N GLU A 15 14.93 -8.99 -5.94
CA GLU A 15 15.62 -7.76 -6.36
C GLU A 15 14.83 -6.49 -6.03
N ALA A 16 13.60 -6.61 -5.48
CA ALA A 16 12.80 -5.46 -5.11
C ALA A 16 13.21 -4.90 -3.75
N GLU A 17 13.18 -3.57 -3.61
CA GLU A 17 13.59 -2.86 -2.41
C GLU A 17 12.42 -2.17 -1.73
N ASN A 18 11.43 -1.74 -2.51
CA ASN A 18 10.29 -0.99 -2.00
C ASN A 18 8.99 -1.39 -2.64
N TRP A 19 7.90 -1.05 -1.97
CA TRP A 19 6.57 -1.16 -2.55
C TRP A 19 5.63 -0.06 -2.07
N SER A 20 4.56 0.14 -2.82
CA SER A 20 3.46 1.04 -2.48
C SER A 20 2.14 0.46 -2.96
N LEU A 21 1.06 0.83 -2.27
CA LEU A 21 -0.28 0.33 -2.53
C LEU A 21 -1.30 1.46 -2.32
N SER A 22 -2.28 1.53 -3.20
CA SER A 22 -3.45 2.41 -3.06
C SER A 22 -4.72 1.58 -2.92
N LEU A 23 -5.45 1.81 -1.83
CA LEU A 23 -6.75 1.19 -1.57
C LEU A 23 -7.89 2.18 -1.78
N THR A 24 -9.05 1.66 -2.19
CA THR A 24 -10.28 2.43 -2.39
C THR A 24 -11.53 1.60 -2.12
N ASP A 25 -12.68 2.26 -2.10
CA ASP A 25 -14.00 1.61 -2.06
C ASP A 25 -14.39 1.02 -3.42
N TRP A 26 -15.48 0.25 -3.42
CA TRP A 26 -16.01 -0.38 -4.64
C TRP A 26 -16.15 0.57 -5.84
N ASP A 27 -16.62 1.79 -5.60
CA ASP A 27 -16.90 2.78 -6.65
C ASP A 27 -15.68 3.64 -7.03
N ILE A 28 -14.50 3.41 -6.43
CA ILE A 28 -13.25 4.17 -6.67
C ILE A 28 -13.45 5.66 -6.38
N THR A 29 -14.17 5.97 -5.30
CA THR A 29 -14.53 7.35 -4.92
C THR A 29 -13.78 7.84 -3.69
N VAL A 30 -13.43 6.93 -2.78
CA VAL A 30 -12.77 7.22 -1.52
C VAL A 30 -11.39 6.58 -1.53
N PRO A 31 -10.31 7.37 -1.67
CA PRO A 31 -8.96 6.85 -1.44
C PRO A 31 -8.78 6.57 0.05
N ILE A 32 -8.47 5.32 0.38
CA ILE A 32 -8.24 4.87 1.75
C ILE A 32 -6.76 5.11 2.05
N ARG A 33 -6.51 6.05 2.97
CA ARG A 33 -5.15 6.53 3.25
C ARG A 33 -4.35 5.50 4.04
N PHE A 34 -3.11 5.35 3.62
CA PHE A 34 -2.11 4.58 4.33
C PHE A 34 -1.70 5.30 5.63
N ILE A 35 -1.59 4.56 6.74
CA ILE A 35 -1.29 5.13 8.07
C ILE A 35 0.15 4.87 8.52
N GLY A 36 0.91 4.08 7.76
CA GLY A 36 2.33 3.86 8.04
C GLY A 36 3.26 5.00 7.63
N TRP A 37 4.51 4.83 8.07
CA TRP A 37 5.45 5.82 8.61
C TRP A 37 5.60 7.19 7.91
N ASN A 38 5.40 8.26 8.69
CA ASN A 38 5.97 9.61 8.48
C ASN A 38 5.70 10.30 7.12
N GLY A 39 4.56 10.03 6.48
CA GLY A 39 4.20 10.71 5.23
C GLY A 39 5.04 10.26 4.02
N LYS A 40 5.64 9.06 4.10
CA LYS A 40 6.26 8.41 2.93
C LYS A 40 5.26 7.45 2.30
N GLU A 41 4.91 7.70 1.04
CA GLU A 41 4.06 6.80 0.22
C GLU A 41 4.77 5.50 -0.21
N ARG A 42 5.88 5.12 0.45
CA ARG A 42 6.75 4.01 0.04
C ARG A 42 7.21 3.24 1.26
N LEU A 43 6.98 1.94 1.22
CA LEU A 43 7.38 0.96 2.22
C LEU A 43 8.64 0.24 1.78
N ASP A 44 9.45 -0.20 2.74
CA ASP A 44 10.45 -1.23 2.51
C ASP A 44 9.77 -2.54 2.10
N ILE A 45 10.44 -3.36 1.29
CA ILE A 45 9.88 -4.62 0.78
C ILE A 45 9.42 -5.59 1.87
N ALA A 46 9.98 -5.51 3.09
CA ALA A 46 9.60 -6.33 4.23
C ALA A 46 8.52 -5.72 5.12
N GLU A 47 8.17 -4.44 4.93
CA GLU A 47 7.19 -3.76 5.76
C GLU A 47 5.75 -4.11 5.34
N ALA A 48 4.84 -4.13 6.32
CA ALA A 48 3.41 -4.30 6.09
C ALA A 48 2.70 -2.94 6.00
N ALA A 49 1.64 -2.90 5.19
CA ALA A 49 0.80 -1.73 5.03
C ALA A 49 -0.51 -1.84 5.83
N THR A 50 -0.69 -1.05 6.90
CA THR A 50 -1.97 -0.88 7.60
C THR A 50 -2.76 0.37 7.14
N PHE A 51 -4.05 0.18 6.93
CA PHE A 51 -5.03 1.19 6.54
C PHE A 51 -6.19 1.21 7.54
N GLU A 52 -6.58 2.39 8.01
CA GLU A 52 -7.87 2.55 8.70
C GLU A 52 -8.97 2.67 7.65
N ILE A 53 -10.04 1.91 7.84
CA ILE A 53 -11.20 1.89 6.96
C ILE A 53 -12.21 2.92 7.45
N PRO A 54 -12.54 3.94 6.64
CA PRO A 54 -13.57 4.90 6.99
C PRO A 54 -14.92 4.23 7.26
N SER A 55 -15.63 4.70 8.28
CA SER A 55 -16.98 4.23 8.57
C SER A 55 -17.93 4.52 7.40
N GLY A 56 -18.80 3.58 7.07
CA GLY A 56 -19.82 3.76 6.02
C GLY A 56 -19.31 3.54 4.60
N LEU A 57 -18.12 2.96 4.44
CA LEU A 57 -17.56 2.59 3.14
C LEU A 57 -18.29 1.40 2.52
N ASN A 58 -18.54 1.45 1.20
CA ASN A 58 -19.13 0.33 0.48
C ASN A 58 -18.06 -0.73 0.18
N PHE A 59 -18.36 -1.97 0.55
CA PHE A 59 -17.55 -3.13 0.21
C PHE A 59 -17.88 -3.66 -1.20
N PRO A 60 -16.93 -4.30 -1.89
CA PRO A 60 -15.58 -4.67 -1.42
C PRO A 60 -14.57 -3.51 -1.45
N LEU A 61 -13.45 -3.72 -0.75
CA LEU A 61 -12.26 -2.87 -0.92
C LEU A 61 -11.55 -3.25 -2.22
N CYS A 62 -11.04 -2.25 -2.93
CA CYS A 62 -10.37 -2.41 -4.20
C CYS A 62 -8.93 -1.93 -4.13
N VAL A 63 -8.02 -2.67 -4.77
CA VAL A 63 -6.66 -2.22 -5.02
C VAL A 63 -6.65 -1.46 -6.34
N ILE A 64 -6.34 -0.15 -6.30
CA ILE A 64 -6.18 0.64 -7.54
C ILE A 64 -4.83 0.35 -8.19
N SER A 65 -3.78 0.32 -7.37
CA SER A 65 -2.41 0.17 -7.84
C SER A 65 -1.58 -0.50 -6.78
N LEU A 66 -0.76 -1.46 -7.21
CA LEU A 66 0.36 -2.01 -6.46
C LEU A 66 1.63 -1.74 -7.29
N GLN A 67 2.59 -1.04 -6.71
CA GLN A 67 3.90 -0.87 -7.31
C GLN A 67 4.94 -1.57 -6.44
N ILE A 68 5.73 -2.44 -7.06
CA ILE A 68 6.91 -3.06 -6.44
C ILE A 68 8.11 -2.56 -7.24
N THR A 69 9.06 -1.92 -6.56
CA THR A 69 10.15 -1.18 -7.20
C THR A 69 11.49 -1.75 -6.81
N LYS A 70 12.35 -1.96 -7.82
CA LYS A 70 13.80 -2.10 -7.68
C LYS A 70 14.44 -0.75 -7.99
N TRP A 71 15.42 -0.35 -7.19
CA TRP A 71 16.21 0.83 -7.51
C TRP A 71 17.51 0.40 -8.19
N ASN A 72 18.04 1.24 -9.08
CA ASN A 72 19.44 1.13 -9.46
C ASN A 72 20.34 1.78 -8.41
N GLU A 73 21.65 1.63 -8.55
CA GLU A 73 22.64 2.23 -7.64
C GLU A 73 22.51 3.77 -7.54
N ALA A 74 21.93 4.41 -8.56
CA ALA A 74 21.66 5.85 -8.60
C ALA A 74 20.33 6.26 -7.93
N ARG A 75 19.59 5.33 -7.30
CA ARG A 75 18.26 5.53 -6.71
C ARG A 75 17.21 6.05 -7.70
N THR A 76 17.29 5.56 -8.93
CA THR A 76 16.23 5.72 -9.93
C THR A 76 15.47 4.40 -10.06
N ALA A 77 14.14 4.49 -10.13
CA ALA A 77 13.27 3.32 -10.26
C ALA A 77 13.53 2.68 -11.62
N LEU A 78 13.75 1.37 -11.62
CA LEU A 78 13.95 0.56 -12.83
C LEU A 78 12.64 -0.05 -13.32
#